data_AF-A0A7Y1TMB6-F1
#
_entry.id   AF-A0A7Y1TMB6-F1
#
_cell.length_a   1.000
_cell.length_b   1.000
_cell.length_c   1.000
_cell.angle_alpha   90.00
_cell.angle_beta   90.00
_cell.angle_gamma   90.00
#
_symmetry.space_group_name_H-M   'P 1'
#
loop_
_entity.id
_entity.type
_entity.pdbx_description
1 polymer ?
#
loop_
_entity_poly.entity_id
_entity_poly.type
_entity_poly.pdbx_seq_one_letter_code
_entity_poly.pdbx_strand_id
1 'polypeptide(L)'
;MTENRIIYRWKYSRFRMIFSGLLITVCGLSFGQSTSKQITAKLITDNIVLDGLMDETIWQTAEVAGNFQQFFPSDQVEAQYTTEVRVLYSETHLYVGIYAEKAPG
;
A
#
# COMPACT_ATOMS: atom_id res chain seq x y z
N MET A 1 48.61 39.96 -13.45
CA MET A 1 48.50 38.58 -12.90
C MET A 1 47.41 38.40 -11.81
N THR A 2 46.57 39.40 -11.52
CA THR A 2 45.54 39.36 -10.46
C THR A 2 44.11 39.17 -10.98
N GLU A 3 43.82 39.60 -12.21
CA GLU A 3 42.48 39.64 -12.81
C GLU A 3 41.87 38.25 -13.04
N ASN A 4 42.69 37.31 -13.55
CA ASN A 4 42.28 35.92 -13.76
C ASN A 4 41.82 35.24 -12.46
N ARG A 5 42.45 35.54 -11.31
CA ARG A 5 42.09 34.94 -10.01
C ARG A 5 40.70 35.37 -9.53
N ILE A 6 40.25 36.58 -9.88
CA ILE A 6 38.91 37.06 -9.55
C ILE A 6 37.88 36.36 -10.45
N ILE A 7 38.12 36.29 -11.76
CA ILE A 7 37.21 35.64 -12.71
C ILE A 7 36.99 34.16 -12.36
N TYR A 8 38.06 33.43 -12.01
CA TYR A 8 37.94 32.04 -11.54
C TYR A 8 37.16 31.93 -10.22
N ARG A 9 37.38 32.84 -9.26
CA ARG A 9 36.64 32.86 -7.98
C ARG A 9 35.13 33.01 -8.20
N TRP A 10 34.73 33.92 -9.10
CA TRP A 10 33.33 34.14 -9.44
C TRP A 10 32.73 32.96 -10.21
N LYS A 11 33.48 32.37 -11.14
CA LYS A 11 33.08 31.19 -11.92
C LYS A 11 32.87 29.94 -11.06
N TYR A 12 33.76 29.66 -10.11
CA TYR A 12 33.62 28.54 -9.16
C TYR A 12 32.48 28.75 -8.14
N SER A 13 32.24 29.99 -7.72
CA SER A 13 31.12 30.33 -6.83
C SER A 13 29.76 30.10 -7.51
N ARG A 14 29.64 30.52 -8.77
CA ARG A 14 28.45 30.30 -9.61
C ARG A 14 28.23 28.81 -9.89
N PHE A 15 29.30 28.07 -10.19
CA PHE A 15 29.24 26.62 -10.41
C PHE A 15 28.82 25.85 -9.13
N ARG A 16 29.35 26.22 -7.96
CA ARG A 16 28.96 25.63 -6.67
C ARG A 16 27.49 25.86 -6.33
N MET A 17 26.95 27.05 -6.61
CA MET A 17 25.53 27.34 -6.36
C MET A 17 24.60 26.53 -7.27
N ILE A 18 24.95 26.38 -8.56
CA ILE A 18 24.17 25.56 -9.50
C ILE A 18 24.22 24.08 -9.09
N PHE A 19 25.41 23.57 -8.74
CA PHE A 19 25.57 22.17 -8.30
C PHE A 19 24.81 21.89 -7.00
N SER A 20 24.84 22.81 -6.04
CA SER A 20 24.09 22.70 -4.79
C SER A 20 22.58 22.75 -5.03
N GLY A 21 22.10 23.59 -5.94
CA GLY A 21 20.69 23.65 -6.32
C GLY A 21 20.22 22.34 -6.97
N LEU A 22 21.02 21.80 -7.91
CA LEU A 22 20.75 20.53 -8.57
C LEU A 22 20.67 19.37 -7.58
N LEU A 23 21.58 19.32 -6.60
CA LEU A 23 21.61 18.29 -5.56
C LEU A 23 20.34 18.31 -4.69
N ILE A 24 19.86 19.50 -4.32
CA ILE A 24 18.63 19.66 -3.52
C ILE A 24 17.40 19.23 -4.32
N THR A 25 17.33 19.58 -5.60
CA THR A 25 16.22 19.17 -6.48
C THR A 25 16.17 17.65 -6.68
N VAL A 26 17.33 16.99 -6.83
CA VAL A 26 17.40 15.53 -6.99
C VAL A 26 16.95 14.80 -5.72
N CYS A 27 17.35 15.27 -4.54
CA CYS A 27 16.90 14.66 -3.28
C CYS A 27 15.38 14.78 -3.06
N GLY A 28 14.77 15.88 -3.51
CA GLY A 28 13.33 16.14 -3.36
C GLY A 28 12.40 15.23 -4.18
N LEU A 29 12.93 14.44 -5.12
CA LEU A 29 12.15 13.53 -5.98
C LEU A 29 12.07 12.09 -5.43
N SER A 30 12.58 11.83 -4.23
CA SER A 30 12.53 10.50 -3.63
C SER A 30 11.13 10.21 -3.08
N PHE A 31 10.36 9.37 -3.77
CA PHE A 31 9.09 8.84 -3.27
C PHE A 31 9.32 7.50 -2.57
N GLY A 32 9.15 7.46 -1.25
CA GLY A 32 9.24 6.25 -0.42
C GLY A 32 7.88 5.84 0.16
N GLN A 33 6.82 5.88 -0.64
CA GLN A 33 5.47 5.60 -0.14
C GLN A 33 5.23 4.08 -0.12
N SER A 34 5.10 3.51 1.07
CA SER A 34 4.54 2.18 1.26
C SER A 34 3.01 2.29 1.31
N THR A 35 2.33 1.77 0.29
CA THR A 35 0.88 1.66 0.31
C THR A 35 0.50 0.58 1.31
N SER A 36 0.00 0.99 2.49
CA SER A 36 -0.59 0.04 3.44
C SER A 36 -1.87 -0.54 2.84
N LYS A 37 -2.06 -1.86 2.91
CA LYS A 37 -3.31 -2.51 2.51
C LYS A 37 -4.41 -2.09 3.50
N GLN A 38 -5.55 -1.65 2.96
CA GLN A 38 -6.71 -1.21 3.74
C GLN A 38 -7.95 -1.89 3.16
N ILE A 39 -8.96 -2.07 4.00
CA ILE A 39 -10.30 -2.53 3.62
C ILE A 39 -11.33 -1.71 4.40
N THR A 40 -12.42 -1.32 3.74
CA THR A 40 -13.52 -0.61 4.37
C THR A 40 -14.50 -1.60 4.97
N ALA A 41 -14.71 -1.54 6.29
CA ALA A 41 -15.79 -2.27 6.93
C ALA A 41 -17.14 -1.60 6.59
N LYS A 42 -18.14 -2.39 6.19
CA LYS A 42 -19.46 -1.86 5.85
C LYS A 42 -20.44 -1.95 7.03
N LEU A 43 -21.14 -0.85 7.32
CA LEU A 43 -22.20 -0.82 8.34
C LEU A 43 -23.42 -1.61 7.85
N ILE A 44 -23.97 -2.45 8.71
CA ILE A 44 -25.16 -3.25 8.47
C ILE A 44 -26.14 -3.15 9.64
N THR A 45 -27.43 -3.29 9.34
CA THR A 45 -28.51 -3.48 10.32
C THR A 45 -29.10 -4.89 10.24
N ASP A 46 -28.76 -5.64 9.19
CA ASP A 46 -29.16 -7.03 8.99
C ASP A 46 -28.53 -7.95 10.05
N ASN A 47 -29.23 -9.04 10.36
CA ASN A 47 -28.70 -10.07 11.24
C ASN A 47 -27.83 -11.05 10.44
N ILE A 48 -26.62 -11.33 10.94
CA ILE A 48 -25.71 -12.33 10.37
C ILE A 48 -25.83 -13.61 11.19
N VAL A 49 -26.02 -14.75 10.52
CA VAL A 49 -26.01 -16.04 11.18
C VAL A 49 -24.57 -16.55 11.25
N LEU A 50 -24.08 -16.85 12.45
CA LEU A 50 -22.70 -17.32 12.65
C LEU A 50 -22.60 -18.85 12.49
N ASP A 51 -22.90 -19.35 11.29
CA ASP A 51 -22.81 -20.78 10.94
C ASP A 51 -21.57 -21.13 10.09
N GLY A 52 -20.80 -20.13 9.68
CA GLY A 52 -19.60 -20.27 8.85
C GLY A 52 -19.90 -20.32 7.35
N LEU A 53 -21.16 -20.16 6.95
CA LEU A 53 -21.56 -19.89 5.58
C LEU A 53 -21.53 -18.37 5.35
N MET A 54 -21.23 -17.97 4.12
CA MET A 54 -21.18 -16.57 3.71
C MET A 54 -22.12 -16.37 2.52
N ASP A 55 -23.35 -16.85 2.68
CA ASP A 55 -24.38 -16.90 1.64
C ASP A 55 -25.43 -15.78 1.78
N GLU A 56 -25.43 -15.04 2.90
CA GLU A 56 -26.31 -13.89 3.05
C GLU A 56 -25.98 -12.81 2.02
N THR A 57 -27.03 -12.22 1.44
CA THR A 57 -26.90 -11.24 0.35
C THR A 57 -26.09 -10.00 0.74
N ILE A 58 -26.07 -9.64 2.02
CA ILE A 58 -25.35 -8.47 2.51
C ILE A 58 -23.83 -8.61 2.32
N TRP A 59 -23.27 -9.83 2.38
CA TRP A 59 -21.86 -10.09 2.11
C TRP A 59 -21.44 -9.68 0.70
N GLN A 60 -22.32 -9.84 -0.29
CA GLN A 60 -22.04 -9.48 -1.68
C GLN A 60 -21.89 -7.97 -1.88
N THR A 61 -22.33 -7.19 -0.91
CA THR A 61 -22.29 -5.72 -0.96
C THR A 61 -21.10 -5.11 -0.21
N ALA A 62 -20.28 -5.94 0.44
CA ALA A 62 -19.06 -5.55 1.13
C ALA A 62 -17.87 -5.44 0.16
N GLU A 63 -16.89 -4.61 0.50
CA GLU A 63 -15.60 -4.61 -0.19
C GLU A 63 -14.89 -5.96 0.00
N VAL A 64 -14.26 -6.46 -1.06
CA VAL A 64 -13.50 -7.71 -1.04
C VAL A 64 -12.01 -7.38 -0.97
N ALA A 65 -11.38 -7.71 0.15
CA ALA A 65 -9.92 -7.72 0.26
C ALA A 65 -9.37 -9.04 -0.30
N GLY A 66 -8.46 -8.92 -1.27
CA GLY A 66 -7.82 -10.05 -1.92
C GLY A 66 -6.34 -9.78 -2.24
N ASN A 67 -5.82 -10.52 -3.23
CA ASN A 67 -4.46 -10.42 -3.75
C ASN A 67 -3.41 -10.47 -2.64
N PHE A 68 -3.61 -11.37 -1.67
CA PHE A 68 -2.68 -11.59 -0.58
C PHE A 68 -1.34 -12.07 -1.13
N GLN A 69 -0.26 -11.60 -0.52
CA GLN A 69 1.08 -12.07 -0.85
C GLN A 69 1.36 -13.33 -0.06
N GLN A 70 2.01 -14.30 -0.71
CA GLN A 70 2.43 -15.52 -0.06
C GLN A 70 3.54 -15.20 0.95
N PHE A 71 3.57 -15.86 2.11
CA PHE A 71 4.70 -15.70 3.04
C PHE A 71 5.82 -16.73 2.79
N PHE A 72 5.46 -17.94 2.35
CA PHE A 72 6.38 -19.03 2.10
C PHE A 72 5.95 -19.82 0.86
N PRO A 73 6.84 -20.18 -0.08
CA PRO A 73 8.30 -20.16 0.03
C PRO A 73 8.98 -18.84 -0.40
N SER A 74 8.22 -17.88 -0.94
CA SER A 74 8.73 -16.56 -1.33
C SER A 74 7.68 -15.50 -1.03
N ASP A 75 8.11 -14.36 -0.48
CA ASP A 75 7.31 -13.19 -0.14
C ASP A 75 7.20 -12.16 -1.26
N GLN A 76 7.74 -12.50 -2.43
CA GLN A 76 7.77 -11.63 -3.62
C GLN A 76 6.66 -11.96 -4.62
N VAL A 77 5.84 -12.97 -4.33
CA VAL A 77 4.81 -13.50 -5.25
C VAL A 77 3.44 -13.48 -4.60
N GLU A 78 2.42 -13.23 -5.43
CA GLU A 78 1.03 -13.39 -5.05
C GLU A 78 0.77 -14.84 -4.60
N ALA A 79 -0.15 -14.98 -3.64
CA ALA A 79 -0.55 -16.29 -3.15
C ALA A 79 -1.11 -17.15 -4.29
N GLN A 80 -0.59 -18.37 -4.42
CA GLN A 80 -1.06 -19.33 -5.41
C GLN A 80 -2.56 -19.65 -5.25
N TYR A 81 -3.07 -19.63 -4.02
CA TYR A 81 -4.46 -19.92 -3.69
C TYR A 81 -5.14 -18.65 -3.20
N THR A 82 -6.30 -18.36 -3.77
CA THR A 82 -7.00 -17.11 -3.52
C THR A 82 -7.59 -17.11 -2.12
N THR A 83 -7.43 -15.99 -1.41
CA THR A 83 -8.15 -15.71 -0.18
C THR A 83 -8.94 -14.43 -0.36
N GLU A 84 -10.22 -14.48 -0.02
CA GLU A 84 -11.12 -13.33 0.00
C GLU A 84 -11.51 -13.03 1.43
N VAL A 85 -11.42 -11.75 1.81
CA VAL A 85 -11.86 -11.26 3.12
C VAL A 85 -12.89 -10.17 2.92
N ARG A 86 -14.00 -10.26 3.65
CA ARG A 86 -15.05 -9.24 3.71
C ARG A 86 -15.25 -8.83 5.16
N VAL A 87 -15.46 -7.54 5.38
CA VAL A 87 -15.66 -6.99 6.73
C VAL A 87 -16.96 -6.21 6.79
N LEU A 88 -17.84 -6.63 7.70
CA LEU A 88 -19.09 -5.95 8.02
C LEU A 88 -19.06 -5.53 9.49
N TYR A 89 -19.82 -4.53 9.87
CA TYR A 89 -20.00 -4.19 11.27
C TYR A 89 -21.42 -3.69 11.54
N SER A 90 -21.86 -3.87 12.78
CA SER A 90 -23.11 -3.33 13.32
C SER A 90 -22.76 -2.40 14.49
N GLU A 91 -23.76 -1.88 15.18
CA GLU A 91 -23.55 -1.07 16.40
C GLU A 91 -22.79 -1.81 17.51
N THR A 92 -22.84 -3.15 17.50
CA THR A 92 -22.35 -3.99 18.61
C THR A 92 -21.32 -5.03 18.21
N HIS A 93 -21.22 -5.39 16.93
CA HIS A 93 -20.37 -6.49 16.45
C HIS A 93 -19.58 -6.13 15.19
N LEU A 94 -18.37 -6.68 15.06
CA LEU A 94 -17.58 -6.71 13.84
C LEU A 94 -17.60 -8.14 13.28
N TYR A 95 -18.00 -8.29 12.03
CA TYR A 95 -18.06 -9.57 11.33
C TYR A 95 -16.93 -9.63 10.30
N VAL A 96 -16.19 -10.73 10.31
CA VAL A 96 -15.08 -10.98 9.39
C VAL A 96 -15.32 -12.31 8.69
N GLY A 97 -15.69 -12.25 7.41
CA GLY A 97 -15.85 -13.42 6.56
C GLY A 97 -14.55 -13.69 5.81
N ILE A 98 -14.07 -14.93 5.86
CA ILE A 98 -12.83 -15.37 5.19
C ILE A 98 -13.15 -16.61 4.36
N TYR A 99 -12.92 -16.53 3.05
CA TYR A 99 -12.96 -17.67 2.15
C TYR A 99 -11.54 -17.91 1.62
N ALA A 100 -11.02 -19.12 1.78
CA ALA A 100 -9.67 -19.49 1.34
C ALA A 100 -9.72 -20.75 0.49
N GLU A 101 -9.09 -20.69 -0.69
CA GLU A 101 -8.94 -21.84 -1.55
C GLU A 101 -7.92 -22.82 -0.95
N LYS A 102 -8.26 -24.11 -1.05
CA LYS A 102 -7.39 -25.20 -0.62
C LYS A 102 -6.50 -25.64 -1.78
N ALA A 103 -5.24 -25.96 -1.46
CA ALA A 103 -4.37 -26.67 -2.39
C ALA A 103 -4.98 -28.02 -2.83
N PRO A 104 -4.87 -28.40 -4.12
CA PRO A 104 -5.19 -29.74 -4.55
C PRO A 104 -4.30 -30.74 -3.82
N GLY A 105 -4.92 -31.81 -3.32
CA GLY A 105 -4.28 -32.89 -2.58
C GLY A 105 -5.14 -34.13 -2.59
#